data_AF-A0A924ZK05-F1
#
_entry.id   AF-A0A924ZK05-F1
#
_cell.length_a   1.000
_cell.length_b   1.000
_cell.length_c   1.000
_cell.angle_alpha   90.00
_cell.angle_beta   90.00
_cell.angle_gamma   90.00
#
_symmetry.space_group_name_H-M   'P 1'
#
loop_
_entity.id
_entity.type
_entity.pdbx_description
1 polymer ?
#
loop_
_entity_poly.entity_id
_entity_poly.type
_entity_poly.pdbx_seq_one_letter_code
_entity_poly.pdbx_strand_id
1 'polypeptide(L)'
;MEMLTVYEFTDYKKFVRNWLKTQPKHGLGFFTQFAERVGTSSAAISQIFNDVRELNLEHAVELSEMLSLGEDESYYFLLLVEYARAGSAKLQKKLLAKIKSEQIQQQKLINRIPKDRTLTEEIKSIYYSSWLYTGIRNLIAIESIQTIESLVVHTKISKTRIQKVIQFLIEHQFLKSDGGKLIVLDKKTHLENTSPWVTKHHQNWRIKSMEAMQNYDEGDLFYSSPMSLSEEVAQQVRQQLPELIKQINERVGPSKSEVVRCLNIDWFRY
;
A
#
# COMPACT_ATOMS: atom_id res chain seq x y z
N MET A 1 -12.17 -1.61 -8.52
CA MET A 1 -12.27 -3.05 -8.24
C MET A 1 -11.86 -3.20 -6.79
N GLU A 2 -12.80 -3.54 -5.90
CA GLU A 2 -12.57 -3.62 -4.44
C GLU A 2 -11.34 -4.50 -4.14
N MET A 3 -10.50 -4.09 -3.17
CA MET A 3 -9.41 -4.96 -2.71
C MET A 3 -10.02 -6.17 -2.03
N LEU A 4 -9.72 -7.34 -2.58
CA LEU A 4 -9.94 -8.60 -1.90
C LEU A 4 -8.95 -8.71 -0.75
N THR A 5 -9.40 -8.42 0.46
CA THR A 5 -8.62 -8.74 1.66
C THR A 5 -8.90 -10.19 2.07
N VAL A 6 -7.86 -10.91 2.51
CA VAL A 6 -8.02 -12.30 2.96
C VAL A 6 -9.04 -12.41 4.11
N TYR A 7 -9.17 -11.36 4.93
CA TYR A 7 -10.08 -11.29 6.08
C TYR A 7 -11.58 -11.31 5.69
N GLU A 8 -11.93 -11.07 4.43
CA GLU A 8 -13.32 -11.21 3.94
C GLU A 8 -13.73 -12.67 3.73
N PHE A 9 -12.77 -13.60 3.81
CA PHE A 9 -12.98 -15.00 3.48
C PHE A 9 -12.91 -15.88 4.72
N THR A 10 -13.76 -16.90 4.74
CA THR A 10 -13.66 -18.04 5.66
C THR A 10 -13.19 -19.31 4.95
N ASP A 11 -12.94 -19.20 3.64
CA ASP A 11 -12.54 -20.27 2.73
C ASP A 11 -11.37 -19.76 1.88
N TYR A 12 -10.19 -20.32 2.13
CA TYR A 12 -8.97 -19.90 1.45
C TYR A 12 -9.01 -20.18 -0.06
N LYS A 13 -9.71 -21.23 -0.52
CA LYS A 13 -9.83 -21.54 -1.95
C LYS A 13 -10.61 -20.44 -2.66
N LYS A 14 -11.68 -19.93 -2.04
CA LYS A 14 -12.44 -18.78 -2.57
C LYS A 14 -11.60 -17.52 -2.64
N PHE A 15 -10.82 -17.25 -1.59
CA PHE A 15 -9.88 -16.13 -1.59
C PHE A 15 -8.89 -16.22 -2.77
N VAL A 16 -8.18 -17.34 -2.89
CA VAL A 16 -7.17 -17.54 -3.96
C VAL A 16 -7.80 -17.42 -5.35
N ARG A 17 -8.97 -18.03 -5.58
CA ARG A 17 -9.66 -17.92 -6.88
C ARG A 17 -10.10 -16.48 -7.19
N ASN A 18 -10.54 -15.73 -6.20
CA ASN A 18 -10.91 -14.33 -6.39
C ASN A 18 -9.67 -13.47 -6.64
N TRP A 19 -8.58 -13.70 -5.92
CA TRP A 19 -7.29 -13.05 -6.18
C TRP A 19 -6.77 -13.34 -7.60
N LEU A 20 -6.89 -14.59 -8.10
CA LEU A 20 -6.47 -14.92 -9.47
C LEU A 20 -7.22 -14.12 -10.53
N LYS A 21 -8.51 -13.83 -10.33
CA LYS A 21 -9.29 -13.00 -11.27
C LYS A 21 -8.74 -11.59 -11.40
N THR A 22 -8.06 -11.07 -10.38
CA THR A 22 -7.46 -9.73 -10.40
C THR A 22 -6.07 -9.70 -11.04
N GLN A 23 -5.47 -10.88 -11.30
CA GLN A 23 -4.16 -10.99 -11.94
C GLN A 23 -4.23 -10.87 -13.47
N PRO A 24 -3.13 -10.49 -14.14
CA PRO A 24 -3.04 -10.51 -15.60
C PRO A 24 -3.45 -11.87 -16.17
N LYS A 25 -4.26 -11.85 -17.24
CA LYS A 25 -4.82 -13.07 -17.87
C LYS A 25 -5.54 -14.00 -16.87
N HIS A 26 -6.12 -13.43 -15.82
CA HIS A 26 -6.83 -14.17 -14.76
C HIS A 26 -5.97 -15.24 -14.06
N GLY A 27 -4.66 -15.01 -13.96
CA GLY A 27 -3.74 -15.93 -13.29
C GLY A 27 -3.42 -17.19 -14.10
N LEU A 28 -3.55 -17.14 -15.43
CA LEU A 28 -3.17 -18.26 -16.30
C LEU A 28 -1.72 -18.69 -16.03
N GLY A 29 -1.52 -19.97 -15.72
CA GLY A 29 -0.20 -20.55 -15.41
C GLY A 29 0.22 -20.44 -13.94
N PHE A 30 -0.54 -19.74 -13.09
CA PHE A 30 -0.21 -19.58 -11.67
C PHE A 30 -0.12 -20.93 -10.94
N PHE A 31 -1.09 -21.82 -11.13
CA PHE A 31 -1.07 -23.13 -10.47
C PHE A 31 0.06 -24.05 -10.97
N THR A 32 0.53 -23.86 -12.20
CA THR A 32 1.71 -24.56 -12.71
C THR A 32 2.97 -24.08 -11.98
N GLN A 33 3.14 -22.76 -11.87
CA GLN A 33 4.26 -22.16 -11.14
C GLN A 33 4.25 -22.54 -9.66
N PHE A 34 3.06 -22.56 -9.04
CA PHE A 34 2.91 -23.00 -7.66
C PHE A 34 3.29 -24.48 -7.50
N ALA A 35 2.86 -25.34 -8.44
CA ALA A 35 3.20 -26.75 -8.41
C ALA A 35 4.72 -26.98 -8.51
N GLU A 36 5.39 -26.26 -9.42
CA GLU A 36 6.86 -26.29 -9.56
C GLU A 36 7.56 -25.84 -8.28
N ARG A 37 7.09 -24.73 -7.69
CA ARG A 37 7.67 -24.14 -6.47
C ARG A 37 7.60 -25.09 -5.27
N VAL A 38 6.48 -25.79 -5.09
CA VAL A 38 6.31 -26.74 -3.97
C VAL A 38 6.71 -28.17 -4.32
N GLY A 39 7.32 -28.39 -5.50
CA GLY A 39 7.81 -29.71 -5.93
C GLY A 39 6.72 -30.76 -6.12
N THR A 40 5.54 -30.37 -6.64
CA THR A 40 4.41 -31.27 -6.86
C THR A 40 3.84 -31.16 -8.29
N SER A 41 2.87 -32.01 -8.62
CA SER A 41 2.24 -31.98 -9.96
C SER A 41 1.15 -30.92 -10.06
N SER A 42 1.01 -30.31 -11.24
CA SER A 42 -0.09 -29.39 -11.54
C SER A 42 -1.47 -30.03 -11.37
N ALA A 43 -1.58 -31.34 -11.59
CA ALA A 43 -2.78 -32.13 -11.31
C ALA A 43 -3.11 -32.17 -9.81
N ALA A 44 -2.11 -32.34 -8.93
CA ALA A 44 -2.31 -32.32 -7.48
C ALA A 44 -2.76 -30.94 -6.98
N ILE A 45 -2.18 -29.87 -7.53
CA ILE A 45 -2.63 -28.50 -7.25
C ILE A 45 -4.06 -28.27 -7.74
N SER A 46 -4.39 -28.74 -8.95
CA SER A 46 -5.76 -28.65 -9.47
C SER A 46 -6.77 -29.36 -8.55
N GLN A 47 -6.44 -30.54 -8.03
CA GLN A 47 -7.30 -31.23 -7.06
C GLN A 47 -7.49 -30.45 -5.76
N ILE A 48 -6.48 -29.70 -5.30
CA ILE A 48 -6.62 -28.85 -4.12
C ILE A 48 -7.60 -27.71 -4.42
N PHE A 49 -7.40 -27.00 -5.53
CA PHE A 49 -8.19 -25.81 -5.83
C PHE A 49 -9.50 -26.07 -6.56
N ASN A 50 -9.81 -27.30 -6.98
CA ASN A 50 -11.05 -27.64 -7.68
C ASN A 50 -11.84 -28.78 -7.03
N ASP A 51 -11.26 -29.48 -6.06
CA ASP A 51 -11.84 -30.69 -5.48
C ASP A 51 -11.69 -30.71 -3.93
N VAL A 52 -11.83 -31.89 -3.31
CA VAL A 52 -11.88 -32.07 -1.85
C VAL A 52 -10.51 -31.97 -1.16
N ARG A 53 -9.38 -31.96 -1.89
CA ARG A 53 -8.05 -31.91 -1.26
C ARG A 53 -7.78 -30.55 -0.65
N GLU A 54 -7.03 -30.54 0.44
CA GLU A 54 -6.63 -29.32 1.15
C GLU A 54 -5.12 -29.09 1.07
N LEU A 55 -4.70 -27.83 1.11
CA LEU A 55 -3.28 -27.48 1.26
C LEU A 55 -2.71 -28.07 2.54
N ASN A 56 -1.43 -28.45 2.53
CA ASN A 56 -0.68 -28.60 3.78
C ASN A 56 -0.15 -27.22 4.23
N LEU A 57 0.42 -27.14 5.44
CA LEU A 57 0.85 -25.84 5.96
C LEU A 57 2.11 -25.33 5.27
N GLU A 58 3.01 -26.22 4.87
CA GLU A 58 4.21 -25.86 4.11
C GLU A 58 3.85 -25.21 2.77
N HIS A 59 2.95 -25.83 2.01
CA HIS A 59 2.43 -25.29 0.75
C HIS A 59 1.62 -24.00 0.97
N ALA A 60 0.92 -23.87 2.10
CA ALA A 60 0.18 -22.67 2.42
C ALA A 60 1.12 -21.48 2.73
N VAL A 61 2.27 -21.72 3.36
CA VAL A 61 3.32 -20.69 3.54
C VAL A 61 3.86 -20.26 2.18
N GLU A 62 4.30 -21.21 1.34
CA GLU A 62 4.81 -20.91 -0.01
C GLU A 62 3.79 -20.13 -0.85
N LEU A 63 2.52 -20.51 -0.75
CA LEU A 63 1.45 -19.81 -1.44
C LEU A 63 1.21 -18.41 -0.89
N SER A 64 1.26 -18.21 0.44
CA SER A 64 1.11 -16.88 1.05
C SER A 64 2.17 -15.90 0.55
N GLU A 65 3.40 -16.38 0.33
CA GLU A 65 4.48 -15.60 -0.26
C GLU A 65 4.25 -15.30 -1.75
N MET A 66 3.81 -16.30 -2.53
CA MET A 66 3.44 -16.08 -3.94
C MET A 66 2.31 -15.07 -4.11
N LEU A 67 1.37 -15.04 -3.16
CA LEU A 67 0.27 -14.06 -3.12
C LEU A 67 0.72 -12.69 -2.59
N SER A 68 1.97 -12.57 -2.12
CA SER A 68 2.55 -11.37 -1.50
C SER A 68 1.74 -10.86 -0.29
N LEU A 69 1.24 -11.78 0.53
CA LEU A 69 0.53 -11.45 1.77
C LEU A 69 1.49 -10.85 2.81
N GLY A 70 1.01 -9.86 3.57
CA GLY A 70 1.73 -9.37 4.75
C GLY A 70 1.76 -10.40 5.88
N GLU A 71 2.58 -10.19 6.91
CA GLU A 71 2.76 -11.15 8.02
C GLU A 71 1.44 -11.56 8.69
N ASP A 72 0.61 -10.61 9.09
CA ASP A 72 -0.69 -10.89 9.71
C ASP A 72 -1.66 -11.60 8.75
N GLU A 73 -1.64 -11.21 7.46
CA GLU A 73 -2.47 -11.83 6.42
C GLU A 73 -2.05 -13.26 6.14
N SER A 74 -0.75 -13.55 6.16
CA SER A 74 -0.18 -14.90 6.03
C SER A 74 -0.59 -15.77 7.21
N TYR A 75 -0.51 -15.27 8.46
CA TYR A 75 -1.00 -16.01 9.62
C TYR A 75 -2.51 -16.29 9.54
N TYR A 76 -3.29 -15.31 9.09
CA TYR A 76 -4.72 -15.51 8.88
C TYR A 76 -5.01 -16.50 7.75
N PHE A 77 -4.27 -16.45 6.65
CA PHE A 77 -4.38 -17.41 5.55
C PHE A 77 -4.09 -18.85 6.01
N LEU A 78 -3.03 -19.05 6.81
CA LEU A 78 -2.72 -20.33 7.43
C LEU A 78 -3.86 -20.82 8.33
N LEU A 79 -4.47 -19.91 9.12
CA LEU A 79 -5.62 -20.21 9.96
C LEU A 79 -6.84 -20.68 9.13
N LEU A 80 -7.06 -20.12 7.94
CA LEU A 80 -8.10 -20.59 7.01
C LEU A 80 -7.81 -22.00 6.49
N VAL A 81 -6.54 -22.31 6.20
CA VAL A 81 -6.10 -23.65 5.76
C VAL A 81 -6.27 -24.67 6.88
N GLU A 82 -5.87 -24.34 8.12
CA GLU A 82 -6.10 -25.20 9.29
C GLU A 82 -7.59 -25.48 9.50
N TYR A 83 -8.43 -24.47 9.33
CA TYR A 83 -9.87 -24.60 9.45
C TYR A 83 -10.45 -25.55 8.40
N ALA A 84 -10.00 -25.46 7.14
CA ALA A 84 -10.43 -26.35 6.07
C ALA A 84 -9.97 -27.81 6.28
N ARG A 85 -8.76 -28.01 6.84
CA ARG A 85 -8.21 -29.34 7.14
C ARG A 85 -8.79 -30.00 8.40
N ALA A 86 -9.46 -29.25 9.26
CA ALA A 86 -9.87 -29.72 10.58
C ALA A 86 -10.85 -30.90 10.50
N GLY A 87 -10.36 -32.12 10.77
CA GLY A 87 -11.17 -33.34 10.71
C GLY A 87 -12.12 -33.57 11.90
N SER A 88 -12.04 -32.77 12.97
CA SER A 88 -12.95 -32.88 14.12
C SER A 88 -13.83 -31.65 14.28
N ALA A 89 -15.12 -31.86 14.53
CA ALA A 89 -16.09 -30.78 14.74
C ALA A 89 -15.69 -29.85 15.90
N LYS A 90 -15.00 -30.40 16.93
CA LYS A 90 -14.51 -29.64 18.08
C LYS A 90 -13.39 -28.67 17.69
N LEU A 91 -12.42 -29.12 16.87
CA LEU A 91 -11.34 -28.28 16.38
C LEU A 91 -11.87 -27.23 15.39
N GLN A 92 -12.73 -27.65 14.46
CA GLN A 92 -13.36 -26.76 13.49
C GLN A 92 -14.11 -25.61 14.17
N LYS A 93 -14.88 -25.90 15.24
CA LYS A 93 -15.57 -24.88 16.05
C LYS A 93 -14.60 -23.89 16.70
N LYS A 94 -13.46 -24.35 17.22
CA LYS A 94 -12.44 -23.49 17.84
C LYS A 94 -11.77 -22.58 16.80
N LEU A 95 -11.36 -23.13 15.67
CA LEU A 95 -10.71 -22.38 14.59
C LEU A 95 -11.67 -21.36 13.99
N LEU A 96 -12.94 -21.72 13.77
CA LEU A 96 -13.96 -20.76 13.31
C LEU A 96 -14.16 -19.60 14.29
N ALA A 97 -14.15 -19.86 15.60
CA ALA A 97 -14.23 -18.81 16.61
C ALA A 97 -13.01 -17.87 16.55
N LYS A 98 -11.81 -18.42 16.33
CA LYS A 98 -10.58 -17.63 16.14
C LYS A 98 -10.64 -16.81 14.85
N ILE A 99 -11.05 -17.39 13.72
CA ILE A 99 -11.27 -16.69 12.44
C ILE A 99 -12.22 -15.49 12.64
N LYS A 100 -13.37 -15.71 13.27
CA LYS A 100 -14.32 -14.62 13.56
C LYS A 100 -13.72 -13.55 14.47
N SER A 101 -12.92 -13.94 15.45
CA SER A 101 -12.21 -12.98 16.32
C SER A 101 -11.23 -12.13 15.51
N GLU A 102 -10.42 -12.73 14.65
CA GLU A 102 -9.47 -12.00 13.79
C GLU A 102 -10.20 -11.06 12.82
N GLN A 103 -11.29 -11.52 12.20
CA GLN A 103 -12.13 -10.68 11.34
C GLN A 103 -12.70 -9.47 12.11
N ILE A 104 -13.21 -9.70 13.32
CA ILE A 104 -13.71 -8.63 14.19
C ILE A 104 -12.58 -7.70 14.62
N GLN A 105 -11.37 -8.21 14.89
CA GLN A 105 -10.22 -7.38 15.26
C GLN A 105 -9.76 -6.51 14.09
N GLN A 106 -9.67 -7.06 12.89
CA GLN A 106 -9.40 -6.30 11.67
C GLN A 106 -10.49 -5.26 11.39
N GLN A 107 -11.75 -5.66 11.50
CA GLN A 107 -12.86 -4.73 11.34
C GLN A 107 -12.89 -3.67 12.44
N LYS A 108 -12.46 -3.99 13.66
CA LYS A 108 -12.25 -3.01 14.76
C LYS A 108 -11.01 -2.16 14.54
N LEU A 109 -9.94 -2.64 13.91
CA LEU A 109 -8.80 -1.81 13.51
C LEU A 109 -9.24 -0.79 12.46
N ILE A 110 -10.05 -1.22 11.48
CA ILE A 110 -10.70 -0.36 10.49
C ILE A 110 -11.69 0.61 11.17
N ASN A 111 -12.53 0.14 12.11
CA ASN A 111 -13.58 0.92 12.78
C ASN A 111 -13.08 1.75 13.98
N ARG A 112 -11.89 1.48 14.53
CA ARG A 112 -11.19 2.34 15.51
C ARG A 112 -10.60 3.58 14.84
N ILE A 113 -10.67 3.66 13.52
CA ILE A 113 -10.43 4.88 12.76
C ILE A 113 -11.75 5.65 12.75
N PRO A 114 -11.84 6.84 13.36
CA PRO A 114 -13.05 7.64 13.31
C PRO A 114 -13.43 7.89 11.85
N LYS A 115 -14.69 7.62 11.46
CA LYS A 115 -15.21 7.85 10.09
C LYS A 115 -15.01 9.29 9.59
N ASP A 116 -14.84 10.25 10.50
CA ASP A 116 -14.51 11.65 10.18
C ASP A 116 -13.07 11.86 9.67
N ARG A 117 -12.18 10.86 9.80
CA ARG A 117 -10.77 10.94 9.36
C ARG A 117 -10.51 10.32 7.99
N THR A 118 -11.49 9.64 7.38
CA THR A 118 -11.38 9.03 6.05
C THR A 118 -11.86 9.96 4.95
N LEU A 119 -11.09 10.07 3.87
CA LEU A 119 -11.39 10.95 2.74
C LEU A 119 -12.48 10.35 1.84
N THR A 120 -13.49 11.15 1.48
CA THR A 120 -14.45 10.79 0.44
C THR A 120 -13.77 10.72 -0.93
N GLU A 121 -14.37 10.02 -1.89
CA GLU A 121 -13.81 9.91 -3.24
C GLU A 121 -13.73 11.27 -3.96
N GLU A 122 -14.66 12.17 -3.70
CA GLU A 122 -14.62 13.55 -4.23
C GLU A 122 -13.38 14.29 -3.71
N ILE A 123 -13.11 14.21 -2.41
CA ILE A 123 -11.93 14.84 -1.80
C ILE A 123 -10.65 14.19 -2.34
N LYS A 124 -10.62 12.85 -2.46
CA LYS A 124 -9.47 12.12 -3.02
C LYS A 124 -9.17 12.55 -4.46
N SER A 125 -10.21 12.74 -5.29
CA SER A 125 -10.06 13.15 -6.69
C SER A 125 -9.31 14.46 -6.84
N ILE A 126 -9.56 15.41 -5.94
CA ILE A 126 -8.90 16.72 -5.93
C ILE A 126 -7.53 16.61 -5.25
N TYR A 127 -7.46 16.01 -4.05
CA TYR A 127 -6.25 15.92 -3.26
C TYR A 127 -5.11 15.17 -3.97
N TYR A 128 -5.43 14.16 -4.78
CA TYR A 128 -4.44 13.41 -5.56
C TYR A 128 -4.35 13.84 -7.03
N SER A 129 -5.07 14.88 -7.46
CA SER A 129 -5.00 15.40 -8.82
C SER A 129 -3.63 16.02 -9.17
N SER A 130 -2.92 16.53 -8.16
CA SER A 130 -1.64 17.21 -8.29
C SER A 130 -0.76 16.99 -7.07
N TRP A 131 0.57 16.96 -7.24
CA TRP A 131 1.52 16.87 -6.15
C TRP A 131 1.39 18.03 -5.15
N LEU A 132 0.84 19.17 -5.58
CA LEU A 132 0.73 20.38 -4.77
C LEU A 132 -0.02 20.20 -3.46
N TYR A 133 -1.11 19.43 -3.44
CA TYR A 133 -1.91 19.26 -2.23
C TYR A 133 -1.11 18.53 -1.14
N THR A 134 -0.46 17.43 -1.51
CA THR A 134 0.41 16.66 -0.61
C THR A 134 1.70 17.41 -0.29
N GLY A 135 2.30 18.09 -1.28
CA GLY A 135 3.54 18.82 -1.13
C GLY A 135 3.40 20.04 -0.23
N ILE A 136 2.35 20.86 -0.43
CA ILE A 136 2.06 22.02 0.42
C ILE A 136 1.77 21.58 1.86
N ARG A 137 1.00 20.50 2.05
CA ARG A 137 0.77 19.95 3.39
C ARG A 137 2.08 19.58 4.09
N ASN A 138 3.01 18.92 3.39
CA ASN A 138 4.31 18.55 3.95
C ASN A 138 5.20 19.77 4.21
N LEU A 139 5.21 20.76 3.31
CA LEU A 139 5.97 21.99 3.47
C LEU A 139 5.53 22.77 4.71
N ILE A 140 4.22 22.87 4.96
CA ILE A 140 3.67 23.58 6.14
C ILE A 140 4.08 22.91 7.47
N ALA A 141 4.45 21.63 7.44
CA ALA A 141 4.98 20.97 8.64
C ALA A 141 6.34 21.56 9.08
N ILE A 142 7.06 22.25 8.19
CA ILE A 142 8.30 22.96 8.50
C ILE A 142 7.94 24.33 9.09
N GLU A 143 8.48 24.65 10.28
CA GLU A 143 8.14 25.87 11.02
C GLU A 143 8.38 27.17 10.24
N SER A 144 9.39 27.19 9.37
CA SER A 144 9.72 28.36 8.54
C SER A 144 8.82 28.53 7.29
N ILE A 145 7.94 27.56 6.99
CA ILE A 145 7.12 27.53 5.76
C ILE A 145 5.62 27.43 6.10
N GLN A 146 5.16 28.24 7.06
CA GLN A 146 3.78 28.19 7.57
C GLN A 146 2.85 29.28 7.01
N THR A 147 3.30 30.08 6.05
CA THR A 147 2.51 31.18 5.46
C THR A 147 2.40 31.06 3.94
N ILE A 148 1.38 31.70 3.36
CA ILE A 148 1.22 31.77 1.90
C ILE A 148 2.47 32.37 1.25
N GLU A 149 3.01 33.42 1.85
CA GLU A 149 4.20 34.14 1.37
C GLU A 149 5.42 33.21 1.37
N SER A 150 5.67 32.47 2.46
CA SER A 150 6.76 31.51 2.55
C SER A 150 6.63 30.38 1.51
N LEU A 151 5.41 29.89 1.27
CA LEU A 151 5.12 28.86 0.27
C LEU A 151 5.37 29.36 -1.15
N VAL A 152 4.97 30.60 -1.47
CA VAL A 152 5.22 31.20 -2.78
C VAL A 152 6.71 31.34 -3.03
N VAL A 153 7.49 31.82 -2.04
CA VAL A 153 8.95 31.92 -2.14
C VAL A 153 9.59 30.55 -2.36
N HIS A 154 9.19 29.55 -1.57
CA HIS A 154 9.79 28.22 -1.62
C HIS A 154 9.43 27.45 -2.90
N THR A 155 8.16 27.49 -3.32
CA THR A 155 7.68 26.69 -4.45
C THR A 155 7.82 27.40 -5.80
N LYS A 156 8.00 28.73 -5.80
CA LYS A 156 7.94 29.60 -6.98
C LYS A 156 6.60 29.52 -7.73
N ILE A 157 5.53 29.09 -7.05
CA ILE A 157 4.18 29.00 -7.60
C ILE A 157 3.41 30.28 -7.32
N SER A 158 2.53 30.68 -8.25
CA SER A 158 1.73 31.89 -8.08
C SER A 158 0.88 31.88 -6.81
N LYS A 159 0.81 33.03 -6.14
CA LYS A 159 0.03 33.24 -4.90
C LYS A 159 -1.42 32.75 -5.05
N THR A 160 -2.07 33.08 -6.16
CA THR A 160 -3.45 32.67 -6.47
C THR A 160 -3.61 31.15 -6.47
N ARG A 161 -2.64 30.40 -6.99
CA ARG A 161 -2.70 28.93 -7.04
C ARG A 161 -2.47 28.33 -5.65
N ILE A 162 -1.50 28.86 -4.90
CA ILE A 162 -1.24 28.45 -3.50
C ILE A 162 -2.49 28.70 -2.63
N GLN A 163 -3.13 29.86 -2.76
CA GLN A 163 -4.36 30.19 -2.04
C GLN A 163 -5.50 29.21 -2.32
N LYS A 164 -5.72 28.84 -3.59
CA LYS A 164 -6.73 27.83 -3.95
C LYS A 164 -6.47 26.47 -3.29
N VAL A 165 -5.21 26.03 -3.26
CA VAL A 165 -4.84 24.77 -2.62
C VAL A 165 -5.04 24.84 -1.11
N ILE A 166 -4.58 25.91 -0.46
CA ILE A 166 -4.75 26.10 0.99
C ILE A 166 -6.21 26.17 1.38
N GLN A 167 -7.04 26.87 0.60
CA GLN A 167 -8.48 26.98 0.85
C GLN A 167 -9.11 25.58 0.89
N PHE A 168 -8.86 24.76 -0.13
CA PHE A 168 -9.30 23.37 -0.16
C PHE A 168 -8.80 22.56 1.06
N LEU A 169 -7.51 22.72 1.41
CA LEU A 169 -6.92 21.99 2.53
C LEU A 169 -7.52 22.41 3.88
N ILE A 170 -7.89 23.67 4.07
CA ILE A 170 -8.58 24.16 5.28
C ILE A 170 -10.03 23.68 5.31
N GLU A 171 -10.78 23.85 4.22
CA GLU A 171 -12.18 23.43 4.08
C GLU A 171 -12.36 21.94 4.41
N HIS A 172 -11.41 21.13 3.98
CA HIS A 172 -11.42 19.69 4.23
C HIS A 172 -10.55 19.28 5.42
N GLN A 173 -10.21 20.19 6.33
CA GLN A 173 -9.57 19.88 7.61
C GLN A 173 -8.22 19.13 7.50
N PHE A 174 -7.46 19.36 6.44
CA PHE A 174 -6.05 18.97 6.35
C PHE A 174 -5.13 19.98 7.04
N LEU A 175 -5.55 21.25 7.06
CA LEU A 175 -4.86 22.36 7.68
C LEU A 175 -5.85 23.17 8.54
N LYS A 176 -5.32 23.93 9.50
CA LYS A 176 -6.03 25.03 10.17
C LYS A 176 -5.20 26.31 10.10
N SER A 177 -5.88 27.45 10.14
CA SER A 177 -5.25 28.76 10.35
C SER A 177 -5.27 29.09 11.84
N ASP A 178 -4.13 29.48 12.38
CA ASP A 178 -3.96 29.87 13.78
C ASP A 178 -3.00 31.07 13.87
N GLY A 179 -3.51 32.23 14.26
CA GLY A 179 -2.71 33.45 14.37
C GLY A 179 -2.00 33.88 13.07
N GLY A 180 -2.57 33.56 11.90
CA GLY A 180 -1.96 33.85 10.59
C GLY A 180 -0.94 32.80 10.11
N LYS A 181 -0.67 31.76 10.91
CA LYS A 181 0.13 30.59 10.52
C LYS A 181 -0.77 29.42 10.16
N LEU A 182 -0.29 28.57 9.26
CA LEU A 182 -0.93 27.33 8.86
C LEU A 182 -0.36 26.18 9.69
N ILE A 183 -1.24 25.33 10.22
CA ILE A 183 -0.87 24.17 11.03
C ILE A 183 -1.48 22.92 10.39
N VAL A 184 -0.68 21.86 10.26
CA VAL A 184 -1.13 20.57 9.74
C VAL A 184 -2.01 19.86 10.76
N LEU A 185 -3.15 19.34 10.29
CA LEU A 185 -4.05 18.51 11.08
C LEU A 185 -3.75 17.02 10.86
N ASP A 186 -3.99 16.22 11.91
CA ASP A 186 -3.87 14.76 11.89
C ASP A 186 -5.05 14.14 11.12
N LYS A 187 -4.94 14.22 9.78
CA LYS A 187 -5.84 13.58 8.83
C LYS A 187 -5.13 12.44 8.11
N LYS A 188 -5.77 11.27 8.06
CA LYS A 188 -5.21 10.10 7.36
C LYS A 188 -5.32 10.29 5.86
N THR A 189 -4.18 10.19 5.18
CA THR A 189 -4.04 10.35 3.72
C THR A 189 -3.36 9.15 3.09
N HIS A 190 -3.42 7.99 3.76
CA HIS A 190 -2.96 6.76 3.16
C HIS A 190 -3.90 6.40 2.01
N LEU A 191 -3.32 6.17 0.82
CA LEU A 191 -4.02 5.58 -0.31
C LEU A 191 -3.84 4.08 -0.26
N GLU A 192 -4.97 3.38 -0.23
CA GLU A 192 -5.04 1.95 -0.46
C GLU A 192 -4.60 1.62 -1.90
N ASN A 193 -3.87 0.51 -2.08
CA ASN A 193 -3.26 0.13 -3.36
C ASN A 193 -4.24 -0.05 -4.53
N THR A 194 -5.53 -0.29 -4.28
CA THR A 194 -6.57 -0.36 -5.33
C THR A 194 -7.26 0.94 -5.63
N SER A 195 -6.96 2.01 -4.89
CA SER A 195 -7.56 3.30 -5.20
C SER A 195 -7.16 3.72 -6.61
N PRO A 196 -8.11 4.17 -7.45
CA PRO A 196 -7.80 4.64 -8.80
C PRO A 196 -6.82 5.83 -8.79
N TRP A 197 -6.64 6.47 -7.64
CA TRP A 197 -5.77 7.61 -7.43
C TRP A 197 -4.31 7.23 -7.13
N VAL A 198 -4.00 5.97 -6.82
CA VAL A 198 -2.61 5.52 -6.54
C VAL A 198 -1.71 5.80 -7.74
N THR A 199 -2.11 5.32 -8.92
CA THR A 199 -1.35 5.54 -10.15
C THR A 199 -1.17 7.03 -10.43
N LYS A 200 -2.22 7.83 -10.27
CA LYS A 200 -2.16 9.28 -10.50
C LYS A 200 -1.22 9.97 -9.50
N HIS A 201 -1.28 9.60 -8.23
CA HIS A 201 -0.41 10.11 -7.18
C HIS A 201 1.07 9.81 -7.48
N HIS A 202 1.37 8.56 -7.84
CA HIS A 202 2.70 8.13 -8.26
C HIS A 202 3.22 8.87 -9.49
N GLN A 203 2.37 9.04 -10.51
CA GLN A 203 2.70 9.81 -11.71
C GLN A 203 3.01 11.27 -11.39
N ASN A 204 2.22 11.91 -10.54
CA ASN A 204 2.43 13.31 -10.17
C ASN A 204 3.79 13.54 -9.52
N TRP A 205 4.23 12.65 -8.62
CA TRP A 205 5.55 12.73 -8.00
C TRP A 205 6.69 12.38 -8.95
N ARG A 206 6.49 11.47 -9.91
CA ARG A 206 7.47 11.17 -10.96
C ARG A 206 7.64 12.34 -11.93
N ILE A 207 6.54 12.98 -12.34
CA ILE A 207 6.59 14.23 -13.12
C ILE A 207 7.36 15.29 -12.33
N LYS A 208 7.11 15.43 -11.02
CA LYS A 208 7.87 16.36 -10.18
C LYS A 208 9.35 16.00 -10.10
N SER A 209 9.69 14.72 -10.04
CA SER A 209 11.09 14.25 -10.09
C SER A 209 11.75 14.59 -11.43
N MET A 210 11.04 14.45 -12.56
CA MET A 210 11.55 14.88 -13.88
C MET A 210 11.80 16.39 -13.94
N GLU A 211 10.92 17.22 -13.35
CA GLU A 211 11.17 18.67 -13.22
C GLU A 211 12.41 18.96 -12.36
N ALA A 212 12.63 18.18 -11.30
CA ALA A 212 13.80 18.34 -10.42
C ALA A 212 15.10 17.91 -11.12
N MET A 213 15.08 16.86 -11.94
CA MET A 213 16.23 16.46 -12.76
C MET A 213 16.71 17.60 -13.69
N GLN A 214 15.80 18.45 -14.16
CA GLN A 214 16.15 19.61 -14.98
C GLN A 214 16.73 20.78 -14.17
N ASN A 215 16.49 20.81 -12.86
CA ASN A 215 16.89 21.87 -11.94
C ASN A 215 17.67 21.27 -10.77
N TYR A 216 18.76 20.57 -11.10
CA TYR A 216 19.58 19.80 -10.16
C TYR A 216 20.07 20.64 -8.97
N ASP A 217 19.94 20.09 -7.77
CA ASP A 217 20.55 20.56 -6.52
C ASP A 217 21.59 19.53 -6.04
N GLU A 218 22.70 19.96 -5.43
CA GLU A 218 23.77 19.06 -4.95
C GLU A 218 23.27 17.99 -3.97
N GLY A 219 22.16 18.25 -3.27
CA GLY A 219 21.52 17.30 -2.36
C GLY A 219 20.63 16.25 -3.03
N ASP A 220 20.41 16.32 -4.35
CA ASP A 220 19.52 15.40 -5.07
C ASP A 220 20.26 14.15 -5.55
N LEU A 221 19.58 13.00 -5.42
CA LEU A 221 20.04 11.72 -5.93
C LEU A 221 19.12 11.24 -7.05
N PHE A 222 19.62 11.24 -8.28
CA PHE A 222 18.97 10.63 -9.43
C PHE A 222 19.76 9.41 -9.88
N TYR A 223 19.15 8.24 -9.79
CA TYR A 223 19.76 6.97 -10.15
C TYR A 223 18.85 6.21 -11.12
N SER A 224 19.44 5.64 -12.16
CA SER A 224 18.73 4.80 -13.14
C SER A 224 19.66 3.70 -13.61
N SER A 225 19.22 2.46 -13.47
CA SER A 225 20.00 1.30 -13.85
C SER A 225 19.10 0.28 -14.55
N PRO A 226 19.02 0.32 -15.89
CA PRO A 226 18.44 -0.78 -16.65
C PRO A 226 19.35 -2.00 -16.50
N MET A 227 18.78 -3.14 -16.11
CA MET A 227 19.54 -4.34 -15.77
C MET A 227 19.10 -5.55 -16.58
N SER A 228 20.03 -6.47 -16.80
CA SER A 228 19.77 -7.86 -17.18
C SER A 228 20.26 -8.76 -16.04
N LEU A 229 19.39 -9.56 -15.46
CA LEU A 229 19.68 -10.35 -14.25
C LEU A 229 18.86 -11.64 -14.25
N SER A 230 19.25 -12.61 -13.42
CA SER A 230 18.48 -13.83 -13.21
C SER A 230 17.18 -13.52 -12.45
N GLU A 231 16.18 -14.39 -12.61
CA GLU A 231 14.91 -14.31 -11.87
C GLU A 231 15.14 -14.36 -10.35
N GLU A 232 16.08 -15.19 -9.89
CA GLU A 232 16.46 -15.28 -8.48
C GLU A 232 16.95 -13.93 -7.94
N VAL A 233 17.87 -13.27 -8.65
CA VAL A 233 18.37 -11.95 -8.25
C VAL A 233 17.26 -10.91 -8.32
N ALA A 234 16.33 -11.02 -9.27
CA ALA A 234 15.21 -10.09 -9.42
C ALA A 234 14.28 -10.15 -8.20
N GLN A 235 14.02 -11.35 -7.70
CA GLN A 235 13.24 -11.59 -6.49
C GLN A 235 13.96 -11.09 -5.24
N GLN A 236 15.26 -11.37 -5.10
CA GLN A 236 16.07 -10.87 -3.98
C GLN A 236 16.05 -9.33 -3.91
N VAL A 237 16.26 -8.65 -5.04
CA VAL A 237 16.19 -7.17 -5.10
C VAL A 237 14.80 -6.69 -4.71
N ARG A 238 13.73 -7.30 -5.24
CA ARG A 238 12.35 -6.90 -4.93
C ARG A 238 12.00 -7.06 -3.45
N GLN A 239 12.56 -8.06 -2.77
CA GLN A 239 12.35 -8.30 -1.33
C GLN A 239 13.08 -7.27 -0.45
N GLN A 240 14.21 -6.73 -0.90
CA GLN A 240 14.95 -5.71 -0.16
C GLN A 240 14.25 -4.34 -0.14
N LEU A 241 13.47 -4.01 -1.19
CA LEU A 241 12.82 -2.69 -1.30
C LEU A 241 11.79 -2.40 -0.18
N PRO A 242 10.86 -3.32 0.17
CA PRO A 242 9.96 -3.12 1.31
C PRO A 242 10.69 -2.93 2.64
N GLU A 243 11.75 -3.69 2.87
CA GLU A 243 12.54 -3.59 4.10
C GLU A 243 13.22 -2.22 4.21
N LEU A 244 13.79 -1.72 3.11
CA LEU A 244 14.30 -0.35 3.04
C LEU A 244 13.22 0.69 3.37
N ILE A 245 12.02 0.55 2.80
CA ILE A 245 10.90 1.47 3.05
C ILE A 245 10.50 1.44 4.54
N LYS A 246 10.43 0.25 5.14
CA LYS A 246 10.14 0.07 6.57
C LYS A 246 11.17 0.81 7.43
N GLN A 247 12.46 0.57 7.20
CA GLN A 247 13.55 1.21 7.93
C GLN A 247 13.57 2.74 7.77
N ILE A 248 13.15 3.26 6.62
CA ILE A 248 12.98 4.71 6.42
C ILE A 248 11.82 5.22 7.28
N ASN A 249 10.65 4.59 7.21
CA ASN A 249 9.46 5.04 7.93
C ASN A 249 9.64 5.03 9.46
N GLU A 250 10.33 4.03 10.00
CA GLU A 250 10.66 3.94 11.43
C GLU A 250 11.52 5.12 11.91
N ARG A 251 12.35 5.69 11.03
CA ARG A 251 13.18 6.87 11.32
C ARG A 251 12.45 8.19 11.09
N VAL A 252 11.62 8.27 10.04
CA VAL A 252 10.90 9.49 9.66
C VAL A 252 9.81 9.83 10.67
N GLY A 253 9.03 8.85 11.13
CA GLY A 253 7.90 9.05 12.04
C GLY A 253 8.22 9.87 13.30
N PRO A 254 9.30 9.55 14.06
CA PRO A 254 9.68 10.32 15.24
C PRO A 254 10.55 11.56 14.96
N SER A 255 10.97 11.79 13.70
CA SER A 255 11.86 12.90 13.35
C SER A 255 11.15 14.25 13.32
N LYS A 256 11.89 15.34 13.53
CA LYS A 256 11.38 16.70 13.37
C LYS A 256 11.22 17.05 11.88
N SER A 257 10.18 17.82 11.57
CA SER A 257 9.91 18.32 10.22
C SER A 257 10.79 19.52 9.89
N GLU A 258 12.03 19.28 9.46
CA GLU A 258 13.00 20.34 9.13
C GLU A 258 13.25 20.47 7.62
N VAL A 259 13.12 19.36 6.88
CA VAL A 259 13.32 19.31 5.43
C VAL A 259 12.27 18.41 4.78
N VAL A 260 11.92 18.70 3.53
CA VAL A 260 11.10 17.81 2.70
C VAL A 260 11.95 17.12 1.64
N ARG A 261 11.71 15.83 1.44
CA ARG A 261 12.26 15.03 0.35
C ARG A 261 11.16 14.11 -0.18
N CYS A 262 11.24 13.77 -1.46
CA CYS A 262 10.38 12.76 -2.07
C CYS A 262 11.26 11.61 -2.54
N LEU A 263 10.98 10.40 -2.05
CA LEU A 263 11.63 9.18 -2.50
C LEU A 263 10.68 8.45 -3.45
N ASN A 264 11.07 8.35 -4.71
CA ASN A 264 10.39 7.52 -5.70
C ASN A 264 11.20 6.23 -5.91
N ILE A 265 10.54 5.08 -5.85
CA ILE A 265 11.14 3.77 -6.12
C ILE A 265 10.32 3.09 -7.21
N ASP A 266 11.00 2.66 -8.26
CA ASP A 266 10.42 1.98 -9.43
C ASP A 266 11.17 0.67 -9.66
N TRP A 267 10.47 -0.45 -9.54
CA TRP A 267 10.96 -1.78 -9.91
C TRP A 267 9.92 -2.44 -10.81
N PHE A 268 10.22 -2.51 -12.11
CA PHE A 268 9.30 -3.03 -13.11
C PHE A 268 10.06 -3.75 -14.23
N ARG A 269 9.36 -4.68 -14.87
CA ARG A 269 9.80 -5.28 -16.12
C ARG A 269 9.39 -4.38 -17.28
N TYR A 270 10.30 -4.16 -18.22
CA TYR A 270 10.08 -3.43 -19.46
C TYR A 270 10.39 -4.29 -20.68
#